data_AF-A0A117EGU7-F1
#
_entry.id   AF-A0A117EGU7-F1
#
_cell.length_a   1.000
_cell.length_b   1.000
_cell.length_c   1.000
_cell.angle_alpha   90.00
_cell.angle_beta   90.00
_cell.angle_gamma   90.00
#
_symmetry.space_group_name_H-M   'P 1'
#
loop_
_entity.id
_entity.type
_entity.pdbx_description
1 polymer ?
#
loop_
_entity_poly.entity_id
_entity_poly.type
_entity_poly.pdbx_seq_one_letter_code
_entity_poly.pdbx_strand_id
1 'polypeptide(L)'
;MQPAHFIIGPERTHLIDLALARGGSVPEGYDFPFRGCLVHYEAPEIARSVLATGVAEPTPEADVYALGASLLISATGWRAVEYPDDAPRPVQREAVANGRRRPVKAPGELGELIDGMLSLPRTGRRSTRWAKL
;
A
#
# COMPACT_ATOMS: atom_id res chain seq x y z
N MET A 1 -2.56 4.42 0.83
CA MET A 1 -2.13 5.78 0.41
C MET A 1 -1.72 5.80 -1.06
N GLN A 2 -1.88 6.92 -1.75
CA GLN A 2 -1.47 7.13 -3.15
C GLN A 2 -0.86 8.54 -3.32
N PRO A 3 -0.10 8.83 -4.39
CA PRO A 3 0.50 10.15 -4.60
C PRO A 3 -0.49 11.31 -4.51
N ALA A 4 -1.71 11.12 -5.02
CA ALA A 4 -2.77 12.13 -4.98
C ALA A 4 -3.29 12.45 -3.56
N HIS A 5 -2.92 11.68 -2.54
CA HIS A 5 -3.26 11.95 -1.15
C HIS A 5 -2.28 12.93 -0.47
N PHE A 6 -1.25 13.40 -1.18
CA PHE A 6 -0.26 14.32 -0.63
C PHE A 6 -0.38 15.69 -1.27
N ILE A 7 -0.60 16.72 -0.45
CA ILE A 7 -0.47 18.12 -0.86
C ILE A 7 0.91 18.61 -0.42
N ILE A 8 1.73 19.04 -1.38
CA ILE A 8 3.06 19.61 -1.11
C ILE A 8 2.88 21.11 -0.85
N GLY A 9 3.09 21.53 0.40
CA GLY A 9 3.11 22.92 0.81
C GLY A 9 4.53 23.51 0.80
N PRO A 10 4.66 24.83 1.04
CA PRO A 10 5.97 25.50 1.05
C PRO A 10 6.91 25.02 2.17
N GLU A 11 6.37 24.55 3.29
CA GLU A 11 7.14 24.13 4.47
C GLU A 11 7.05 22.62 4.75
N ARG A 12 5.93 21.99 4.38
CA ARG A 12 5.67 20.58 4.69
C ARG A 12 4.70 19.94 3.70
N THR A 13 4.69 18.62 3.71
CA THR A 13 3.70 17.80 3.00
C THR A 13 2.52 17.49 3.93
N HIS A 14 1.32 17.51 3.39
CA HIS A 14 0.07 17.21 4.10
C HIS A 14 -0.56 15.94 3.53
N LEU A 15 -0.92 15.00 4.39
CA LEU A 15 -1.75 13.86 4.03
C LEU A 15 -3.22 14.25 4.08
N ILE A 16 -3.94 13.99 3.00
CA ILE A 16 -5.38 14.19 2.88
C ILE A 16 -6.08 12.86 2.56
N ASP A 17 -7.40 12.91 2.37
CA ASP A 17 -8.24 11.76 2.01
C ASP A 17 -8.15 10.61 3.04
N LEU A 18 -8.62 10.91 4.25
CA LEU A 18 -8.63 9.99 5.39
C LEU A 18 -9.94 9.19 5.51
N ALA A 19 -10.74 9.12 4.43
CA ALA A 19 -12.06 8.49 4.46
C ALA A 19 -12.03 7.00 4.81
N LEU A 20 -10.90 6.32 4.54
CA LEU A 20 -10.67 4.91 4.86
C LEU A 20 -9.71 4.70 6.04
N ALA A 21 -9.33 5.76 6.74
CA ALA A 21 -8.47 5.66 7.91
C ALA A 21 -9.21 4.92 9.04
N ARG A 22 -8.49 4.08 9.79
CA ARG A 22 -8.99 3.33 10.93
C ARG A 22 -8.23 3.73 12.17
N GLY A 23 -8.93 3.86 13.30
CA GLY A 23 -8.33 4.18 14.58
C GLY A 23 -9.36 4.74 15.56
N GLY A 24 -9.19 4.44 16.84
CA GLY A 24 -10.13 4.86 17.88
C GLY A 24 -11.51 4.18 17.76
N SER A 25 -12.46 4.68 18.53
CA SER A 25 -13.86 4.25 18.44
C SER A 25 -14.57 5.08 17.37
N VAL A 26 -15.10 4.40 16.35
CA VAL A 26 -15.97 4.99 15.33
C VAL A 26 -17.42 4.63 15.69
N PRO A 27 -18.38 5.58 15.66
CA PRO A 27 -19.77 5.23 15.91
C PRO A 27 -20.27 4.24 14.87
N GLU A 28 -21.07 3.26 15.28
CA GLU A 28 -21.48 2.10 14.46
C GLU A 28 -22.06 2.48 13.09
N GLY A 29 -22.86 3.55 13.00
CA GLY A 29 -23.43 4.02 11.73
C GLY A 29 -22.42 4.58 10.72
N TYR A 30 -21.19 4.84 11.14
CA TYR A 30 -20.07 5.31 10.31
C TYR A 30 -18.92 4.29 10.24
N ASP A 31 -19.04 3.17 10.95
CA ASP A 31 -18.08 2.07 10.89
C ASP A 31 -18.50 1.10 9.78
N PHE A 32 -17.76 1.11 8.67
CA PHE A 32 -18.03 0.26 7.53
C PHE A 32 -16.82 -0.63 7.19
N PRO A 33 -17.05 -1.84 6.65
CA PRO A 33 -15.95 -2.74 6.32
C PRO A 33 -15.04 -2.17 5.24
N PHE A 34 -13.73 -2.27 5.45
CA PHE A 34 -12.74 -1.89 4.45
C PHE A 34 -12.66 -2.97 3.36
N ARG A 35 -12.93 -2.59 2.10
CA ARG A 35 -13.01 -3.50 0.93
C ARG A 35 -11.78 -3.41 0.00
N GLY A 36 -10.66 -3.02 0.58
CA GLY A 36 -9.44 -2.66 -0.16
C GLY A 36 -9.49 -1.24 -0.73
N CYS A 37 -8.41 -0.86 -1.41
CA CYS A 37 -8.23 0.47 -1.97
C CYS A 37 -7.90 0.40 -3.47
N LEU A 38 -7.30 1.45 -4.02
CA LEU A 38 -6.82 1.41 -5.41
C LEU A 38 -5.67 0.39 -5.52
N VAL A 39 -5.87 -0.63 -6.37
CA VAL A 39 -5.08 -1.86 -6.40
C VAL A 39 -3.58 -1.62 -6.63
N HIS A 40 -3.17 -0.53 -7.27
CA HIS A 40 -1.77 -0.19 -7.51
C HIS A 40 -0.93 -0.01 -6.24
N TYR A 41 -1.59 0.32 -5.12
CA TYR A 41 -0.96 0.61 -3.83
C TYR A 41 -1.38 -0.37 -2.74
N GLU A 42 -2.21 -1.36 -3.10
CA GLU A 42 -2.75 -2.33 -2.16
C GLU A 42 -1.64 -3.33 -1.76
N ALA A 43 -1.46 -3.55 -0.47
CA ALA A 43 -0.49 -4.53 0.01
C ALA A 43 -0.98 -5.96 -0.28
N PRO A 44 -0.09 -6.93 -0.53
CA PRO A 44 -0.50 -8.29 -0.92
C PRO A 44 -1.40 -8.99 0.11
N GLU A 45 -1.24 -8.72 1.41
CA GLU A 45 -2.11 -9.24 2.46
C GLU A 45 -3.54 -8.67 2.42
N ILE A 46 -3.67 -7.39 2.07
CA ILE A 46 -4.98 -6.76 1.87
C ILE A 46 -5.64 -7.37 0.63
N ALA A 47 -4.91 -7.48 -0.48
CA ALA A 47 -5.43 -8.08 -1.71
C ALA A 47 -5.90 -9.53 -1.48
N ARG A 48 -5.10 -10.35 -0.78
CA ARG A 48 -5.49 -11.72 -0.40
C ARG A 48 -6.75 -11.76 0.46
N SER A 49 -6.86 -10.92 1.48
CA SER A 49 -8.04 -10.89 2.36
C SER A 49 -9.30 -10.47 1.61
N VAL A 50 -9.21 -9.44 0.77
CA VAL A 50 -10.35 -8.96 -0.03
C VAL A 50 -10.78 -10.01 -1.05
N LEU A 51 -9.84 -10.69 -1.70
CA LEU A 51 -10.16 -11.80 -2.61
C LEU A 51 -10.86 -12.96 -1.88
N ALA A 52 -10.41 -13.30 -0.67
CA ALA A 52 -10.95 -14.41 0.09
C ALA A 52 -12.29 -14.12 0.78
N THR A 53 -12.49 -12.89 1.28
CA THR A 53 -13.60 -12.57 2.20
C THR A 53 -14.42 -11.35 1.78
N GLY A 54 -14.01 -10.62 0.74
CA GLY A 54 -14.61 -9.36 0.31
C GLY A 54 -14.19 -8.14 1.15
N VAL A 55 -13.47 -8.34 2.26
CA VAL A 55 -13.02 -7.28 3.18
C VAL A 55 -11.59 -7.53 3.65
N ALA A 56 -10.98 -6.53 4.27
CA ALA A 56 -9.68 -6.64 4.93
C ALA A 56 -9.63 -5.73 6.16
N GLU A 57 -8.75 -6.05 7.09
CA GLU A 57 -8.40 -5.12 8.17
C GLU A 57 -7.11 -4.38 7.77
N PRO A 58 -7.14 -3.03 7.66
CA PRO A 58 -5.94 -2.23 7.40
C PRO A 58 -4.89 -2.41 8.50
N THR A 59 -3.62 -2.37 8.10
CA THR A 59 -2.48 -2.49 9.02
C THR A 59 -1.47 -1.36 8.78
N PRO A 60 -0.67 -0.99 9.78
CA PRO A 60 0.46 -0.06 9.58
C PRO A 60 1.44 -0.56 8.51
N GLU A 61 1.66 -1.87 8.42
CA GLU A 61 2.50 -2.48 7.38
C GLU A 61 1.93 -2.26 5.97
N ALA A 62 0.61 -2.32 5.81
CA ALA A 62 -0.04 -2.03 4.53
C ALA A 62 0.09 -0.54 4.15
N ASP A 63 0.08 0.35 5.13
CA ASP A 63 0.34 1.79 4.91
C ASP A 63 1.79 2.05 4.48
N VAL A 64 2.77 1.38 5.12
CA VAL A 64 4.18 1.44 4.69
C VAL A 64 4.34 0.90 3.28
N TYR A 65 3.71 -0.23 2.94
CA TYR A 65 3.71 -0.76 1.58
C TYR A 65 3.14 0.25 0.59
N ALA A 66 1.97 0.83 0.90
CA ALA A 66 1.31 1.79 0.03
C ALA A 66 2.14 3.07 -0.18
N LEU A 67 2.86 3.53 0.86
CA LEU A 67 3.80 4.63 0.74
C LEU A 67 4.99 4.25 -0.16
N GLY A 68 5.56 3.06 0.00
CA GLY A 68 6.63 2.55 -0.87
C GLY A 68 6.19 2.46 -2.33
N ALA A 69 4.98 1.98 -2.59
CA ALA A 69 4.39 1.92 -3.93
C ALA A 69 4.16 3.32 -4.51
N SER A 70 3.73 4.27 -3.67
CA SER A 70 3.55 5.68 -4.05
C SER A 70 4.88 6.34 -4.43
N LEU A 71 5.95 6.10 -3.66
CA LEU A 71 7.28 6.61 -3.96
C LEU A 71 7.85 5.98 -5.25
N LEU A 72 7.70 4.67 -5.43
CA LEU A 72 8.15 3.96 -6.63
C LEU A 72 7.52 4.54 -7.89
N ILE A 73 6.19 4.64 -7.92
CA ILE A 73 5.50 5.13 -9.12
C ILE A 73 5.80 6.61 -9.36
N SER A 74 5.95 7.42 -8.31
CA SER A 74 6.31 8.84 -8.45
C SER A 74 7.72 9.02 -9.01
N ALA A 75 8.67 8.18 -8.58
CA ALA A 75 10.05 8.27 -9.02
C ALA A 75 10.30 7.67 -10.42
N THR A 76 9.50 6.68 -10.83
CA THR A 76 9.83 5.85 -12.00
C THR A 76 8.71 5.73 -13.04
N GLY A 77 7.48 6.12 -12.70
CA GLY A 77 6.29 5.88 -13.51
C GLY A 77 5.78 4.42 -13.47
N TRP A 78 6.46 3.52 -12.75
CA TRP A 78 6.13 2.10 -12.76
C TRP A 78 5.41 1.63 -11.49
N ARG A 79 4.44 0.72 -11.69
CA ARG A 79 3.77 -0.01 -10.60
C ARG A 79 4.70 -1.05 -9.98
N ALA A 80 4.52 -1.34 -8.70
CA ALA A 80 5.29 -2.38 -7.99
C ALA A 80 5.03 -3.79 -8.55
N VAL A 81 3.80 -4.04 -9.01
CA VAL A 81 3.36 -5.31 -9.60
C VAL A 81 2.78 -5.04 -10.98
N GLU A 82 3.06 -5.93 -11.92
CA GLU A 82 2.58 -5.84 -13.30
C GLU A 82 1.29 -6.62 -13.52
N TYR A 83 0.38 -5.98 -14.24
CA TYR A 83 -0.83 -6.57 -14.81
C TYR A 83 -1.33 -5.64 -15.94
N PRO A 84 -2.10 -6.16 -16.91
CA PRO A 84 -2.68 -5.34 -17.98
C PRO A 84 -3.47 -4.15 -17.42
N ASP A 85 -3.39 -2.99 -18.07
CA ASP A 85 -4.07 -1.77 -17.60
C ASP A 85 -5.60 -1.91 -17.62
N ASP A 86 -6.12 -2.73 -18.52
CA ASP A 86 -7.53 -3.07 -18.69
C ASP A 86 -7.97 -4.31 -17.90
N ALA A 87 -7.05 -4.93 -17.14
CA ALA A 87 -7.37 -6.13 -16.38
C ALA A 87 -8.51 -5.85 -15.38
N PRO A 88 -9.50 -6.76 -15.26
CA PRO A 88 -10.54 -6.63 -14.25
C PRO A 88 -9.95 -6.56 -12.83
N ARG A 89 -10.58 -5.81 -11.92
CA ARG A 89 -10.09 -5.64 -10.54
C ARG A 89 -9.71 -6.95 -9.83
N PRO A 90 -10.47 -8.07 -9.93
CA PRO A 90 -10.05 -9.35 -9.34
C PRO A 90 -8.72 -9.86 -9.90
N VAL A 91 -8.48 -9.70 -11.21
CA VAL A 91 -7.22 -10.10 -11.87
C VAL A 91 -6.06 -9.21 -11.41
N GLN A 92 -6.28 -7.91 -11.28
CA GLN A 92 -5.28 -7.00 -10.72
C GLN A 92 -4.90 -7.39 -9.29
N ARG A 93 -5.90 -7.70 -8.45
CA ARG A 93 -5.66 -8.13 -7.06
C ARG A 93 -4.97 -9.48 -6.99
N GLU A 94 -5.29 -10.42 -7.87
CA GLU A 94 -4.61 -11.70 -7.94
C GLU A 94 -3.12 -11.52 -8.26
N ALA A 95 -2.80 -10.63 -9.19
CA ALA A 95 -1.42 -10.26 -9.49
C ALA A 95 -0.74 -9.62 -8.27
N VAL A 96 -1.40 -8.72 -7.54
CA VAL A 96 -0.84 -8.13 -6.32
C VAL A 96 -0.63 -9.17 -5.20
N ALA A 97 -1.59 -10.07 -5.02
CA ALA A 97 -1.59 -11.10 -3.99
C ALA A 97 -0.47 -12.13 -4.18
N ASN A 98 -0.27 -12.58 -5.43
CA ASN A 98 0.51 -13.78 -5.76
C ASN A 98 1.61 -13.55 -6.82
N GLY A 99 1.58 -12.41 -7.51
CA GLY A 99 2.52 -12.07 -8.56
C GLY A 99 3.90 -11.70 -8.05
N ARG A 100 4.87 -11.69 -8.97
CA ARG A 100 6.22 -11.23 -8.66
C ARG A 100 6.27 -9.72 -8.73
N ARG A 101 6.70 -9.10 -7.64
CA ARG A 101 7.06 -7.68 -7.61
C ARG A 101 8.18 -7.40 -8.60
N ARG A 102 8.08 -6.28 -9.32
CA ARG A 102 9.16 -5.77 -10.16
C ARG A 102 10.38 -5.41 -9.30
N PRO A 103 11.61 -5.64 -9.78
CA PRO A 103 12.80 -5.10 -9.12
C PRO A 103 12.69 -3.59 -8.98
N VAL A 104 13.02 -3.04 -7.81
CA VAL A 104 13.09 -1.60 -7.61
C VAL A 104 14.32 -1.08 -8.33
N LYS A 105 14.11 -0.25 -9.35
CA LYS A 105 15.16 0.40 -10.14
C LYS A 105 15.17 1.89 -9.85
N ALA A 106 15.61 2.26 -8.66
CA ALA A 106 15.85 3.64 -8.25
C ALA A 106 17.25 3.75 -7.63
N PRO A 107 18.06 4.76 -7.99
CA PRO A 107 19.42 4.89 -7.48
C PRO A 107 19.45 5.38 -6.03
N GLY A 108 20.51 4.98 -5.31
CA GLY A 108 20.83 5.48 -3.97
C GLY A 108 19.93 4.95 -2.85
N GLU A 109 20.03 5.59 -1.68
CA GLU A 109 19.33 5.20 -0.44
C GLU A 109 17.80 5.15 -0.60
N LEU A 110 17.23 5.99 -1.48
CA LEU A 110 15.80 5.98 -1.76
C LEU A 110 15.35 4.65 -2.40
N GLY A 111 16.16 4.07 -3.29
CA GLY A 111 15.86 2.77 -3.88
C GLY A 111 15.87 1.64 -2.86
N GLU A 112 16.86 1.64 -1.95
CA GLU A 112 16.95 0.66 -0.87
C GLU A 112 15.78 0.78 0.11
N LEU A 113 15.38 2.01 0.45
CA LEU A 113 14.23 2.28 1.30
C LEU A 113 12.93 1.77 0.64
N ILE A 114 12.68 2.13 -0.62
CA ILE A 114 11.50 1.68 -1.37
C ILE A 114 11.45 0.15 -1.43
N ASP A 115 12.58 -0.50 -1.71
CA ASP A 115 12.64 -1.97 -1.75
C ASP A 115 12.32 -2.61 -0.39
N GLY A 116 12.81 -2.01 0.69
CA GLY A 116 12.48 -2.42 2.05
C GLY A 116 11.01 -2.24 2.42
N MET A 117 10.38 -1.13 2.01
CA MET A 117 8.96 -0.85 2.26
C MET A 117 8.03 -1.78 1.46
N LEU A 118 8.43 -2.14 0.24
CA LEU A 118 7.68 -3.05 -0.63
C LEU A 118 7.94 -4.53 -0.32
N SER A 119 8.84 -4.83 0.60
CA SER A 119 9.12 -6.19 1.03
C SER A 119 8.09 -6.62 2.06
N LEU A 120 7.35 -7.69 1.74
CA LEU A 120 6.35 -8.28 2.63
C LEU A 120 6.96 -8.58 4.02
N PRO A 121 6.25 -8.31 5.13
CA PRO A 121 6.59 -8.93 6.39
C PRO A 121 6.50 -10.44 6.17
N ARG A 122 7.64 -11.14 6.24
CA ARG A 122 7.64 -12.61 6.28
C ARG A 122 6.71 -13.01 7.42
N THR A 123 5.63 -13.71 7.08
CA THR A 123 4.66 -14.25 8.03
C THR A 123 5.39 -14.80 9.26
N GLY A 124 5.17 -14.18 10.42
CA GLY A 124 5.68 -14.66 11.71
C GLY A 124 6.77 -13.84 12.42
N ARG A 125 7.33 -12.78 11.83
CA ARG A 125 8.30 -11.92 12.55
C ARG A 125 7.83 -10.46 12.55
N ARG A 126 7.34 -9.98 13.71
CA ARG A 126 7.24 -8.54 13.98
C ARG A 126 8.61 -7.94 13.70
N SER A 127 8.73 -7.16 12.63
CA SER A 127 9.96 -6.46 12.31
C SER A 127 10.09 -5.31 13.30
N THR A 128 10.96 -5.46 14.30
CA THR A 128 11.32 -4.39 15.24
C THR A 128 12.08 -3.23 14.58
N ARG A 129 12.35 -3.30 13.27
CA ARG A 129 13.09 -2.27 12.53
C ARG A 129 12.31 -0.97 12.34
N TRP A 130 10.99 -1.00 12.39
CA TRP A 130 10.15 0.17 12.12
C TRP A 130 9.69 0.91 13.39
N ALA A 131 9.99 0.39 14.59
CA ALA A 131 9.64 1.02 15.87
C ALA A 131 10.65 2.08 16.35
N LYS A 132 11.56 2.52 15.48
CA LYS A 132 12.63 3.50 15.79
C LYS A 132 12.70 4.67 14.81
N LEU A 133 11.72 4.82 13.93
CA LEU A 133 11.47 6.04 13.15
C LEU A 133 10.27 6.74 13.77
#